data_AF-A0A8T3S0Y9-F1
#
_entry.id   AF-A0A8T3S0Y9-F1
#
_cell.length_a   1.000
_cell.length_b   1.000
_cell.length_c   1.000
_cell.angle_alpha   90.00
_cell.angle_beta   90.00
_cell.angle_gamma   90.00
#
_symmetry.space_group_name_H-M   'P 1'
#
loop_
_entity.id
_entity.type
_entity.pdbx_description
1 polymer ?
#
loop_
_entity_poly.entity_id
_entity_poly.type
_entity_poly.pdbx_seq_one_letter_code
_entity_poly.pdbx_strand_id
1 'polypeptide(L)'
;MTDRLTVRWPDPLPFVGRAGRPLRLLAVSDEPDPSLDSAITRQRIGPVDLIVGAGDLEPDYLSFVADAFHAPLRYIRGNHDVGPAWS
;
A
#
# COMPACT_ATOMS: atom_id res chain seq x y z
N MET A 1 -2.40 12.97 -0.18
CA MET A 1 -2.64 13.26 -1.63
C MET A 1 -2.31 11.99 -2.38
N THR A 2 -3.30 11.32 -2.98
CA THR A 2 -3.06 10.07 -3.72
C THR A 2 -2.68 10.37 -5.17
N ASP A 3 -1.46 10.04 -5.56
CA ASP A 3 -1.01 10.09 -6.94
C ASP A 3 -0.98 8.68 -7.56
N ARG A 4 -1.05 8.59 -8.89
CA ARG A 4 -1.00 7.32 -9.62
C ARG A 4 0.07 7.36 -10.69
N LEU A 5 1.13 6.60 -10.46
CA LEU A 5 2.17 6.33 -11.44
C LEU A 5 1.91 4.99 -12.14
N THR A 6 2.17 4.92 -13.45
CA THR A 6 2.18 3.67 -14.22
C THR A 6 3.55 3.47 -14.82
N VAL A 7 4.20 2.34 -14.50
CA VAL A 7 5.52 1.98 -15.02
C VAL A 7 5.39 0.74 -15.90
N ARG A 8 6.07 0.74 -17.05
CA ARG A 8 6.23 -0.48 -17.85
C ARG A 8 7.31 -1.34 -17.22
N TRP A 9 6.94 -2.57 -16.87
CA TRP A 9 7.90 -3.53 -16.36
C TRP A 9 8.51 -4.33 -17.52
N PRO A 10 9.85 -4.53 -17.56
CA PRO A 10 10.51 -5.18 -18.69
C PRO A 10 10.23 -6.68 -18.78
N ASP A 11 9.93 -7.33 -17.65
CA ASP A 11 9.68 -8.78 -17.58
C ASP A 11 8.17 -9.10 -17.58
N PRO A 12 7.63 -9.87 -18.53
CA PRO A 12 6.23 -10.26 -18.50
C PRO A 12 5.88 -11.32 -17.44
N LEU A 13 6.85 -12.04 -16.88
CA LEU A 13 6.61 -13.18 -15.98
C LEU A 13 5.73 -12.87 -14.77
N PRO A 14 5.90 -11.75 -14.04
CA PRO A 14 5.04 -11.39 -12.91
C PRO A 14 3.57 -11.18 -13.30
N PHE A 15 3.28 -11.02 -14.60
CA PHE A 15 1.95 -10.74 -15.12
C PHE A 15 1.23 -11.96 -15.71
N VAL A 16 1.91 -13.09 -15.81
CA VAL A 16 1.34 -14.35 -16.33
C VAL A 16 0.14 -14.78 -15.48
N GLY A 17 -0.93 -15.25 -16.14
CA GLY A 17 -2.15 -15.69 -15.46
C GLY A 17 -3.06 -14.56 -14.95
N ARG A 18 -2.70 -13.29 -15.18
CA ARG A 18 -3.46 -12.14 -14.69
C ARG A 18 -4.42 -11.51 -15.71
N ALA A 19 -4.66 -12.17 -16.84
CA ALA A 19 -5.59 -11.73 -17.89
C ALA A 19 -5.39 -10.25 -18.35
N GLY A 20 -4.14 -9.82 -18.44
CA GLY A 20 -3.79 -8.44 -18.84
C GLY A 20 -4.00 -7.37 -17.75
N ARG A 21 -4.42 -7.73 -16.53
CA ARG A 21 -4.51 -6.76 -15.43
C ARG A 21 -3.11 -6.39 -14.93
N PRO A 22 -2.82 -5.10 -14.69
CA PRO A 22 -1.55 -4.68 -14.11
C PRO A 22 -1.39 -5.21 -12.68
N LEU A 23 -0.15 -5.21 -12.18
CA LEU A 23 0.12 -5.27 -10.75
C LEU A 23 -0.17 -3.89 -10.15
N ARG A 24 -0.95 -3.84 -9.08
CA ARG A 24 -1.32 -2.61 -8.39
C ARG A 24 -0.71 -2.61 -7.00
N LEU A 25 0.24 -1.70 -6.80
CA LEU A 25 0.89 -1.48 -5.52
C LEU A 25 0.33 -0.19 -4.93
N LEU A 26 -0.06 -0.21 -3.65
CA LEU A 26 -0.38 0.98 -2.89
C LEU A 26 0.80 1.30 -1.99
N ALA A 27 1.49 2.40 -2.24
CA ALA A 27 2.57 2.89 -1.38
C ALA A 27 2.01 3.96 -0.43
N VAL A 28 2.24 3.80 0.87
CA VAL A 28 1.96 4.80 1.91
C VAL A 28 3.27 5.15 2.62
N SER A 29 3.53 6.43 2.85
CA SER A 29 4.79 6.90 3.40
C SER A 29 4.62 8.16 4.23
N ASP A 30 5.48 8.30 5.24
CA ASP A 30 5.72 9.48 6.08
C ASP A 30 4.56 9.91 6.97
N GLU A 31 3.40 10.21 6.38
CA GLU A 31 2.21 10.68 7.11
C GLU A 31 0.95 9.92 6.66
N PRO A 32 0.04 9.60 7.59
CA PRO A 32 -1.26 9.03 7.24
C PRO A 32 -2.04 9.92 6.28
N ASP A 33 -2.59 9.34 5.21
CA ASP A 33 -3.52 10.03 4.30
C ASP A 33 -4.98 9.83 4.79
N PRO A 34 -5.64 10.85 5.37
CA PRO A 34 -7.01 10.71 5.90
C PRO A 34 -8.05 10.42 4.82
N SER A 35 -7.72 10.65 3.54
CA SER A 35 -8.63 10.35 2.45
C SER A 35 -8.90 8.85 2.29
N LEU A 36 -8.04 7.98 2.84
CA LEU A 36 -8.21 6.53 2.82
C LEU A 36 -9.35 6.05 3.73
N ASP A 37 -9.81 6.85 4.69
CA ASP A 37 -11.02 6.55 5.47
C ASP A 37 -12.28 6.52 4.59
N SER A 38 -12.31 7.36 3.55
CA SER A 38 -13.42 7.45 2.62
C SER A 38 -13.55 6.18 1.77
N ALA A 39 -14.70 5.51 1.88
CA ALA A 39 -15.04 4.36 1.03
C ALA A 39 -15.03 4.73 -0.46
N ILE A 40 -15.42 5.96 -0.81
CA ILE A 40 -15.42 6.46 -2.20
C ILE A 40 -13.98 6.55 -2.73
N THR A 41 -13.05 7.06 -1.91
CA THR A 41 -11.63 7.14 -2.28
C THR A 41 -11.05 5.74 -2.50
N ARG A 42 -11.31 4.82 -1.57
CA ARG A 42 -10.88 3.41 -1.68
C ARG A 42 -11.44 2.73 -2.92
N GLN A 43 -12.71 2.95 -3.24
CA GLN A 43 -13.34 2.44 -4.46
C GLN A 43 -12.67 3.00 -5.72
N ARG A 44 -12.27 4.27 -5.73
CA ARG A 44 -11.54 4.90 -6.86
C ARG A 44 -10.11 4.35 -7.03
N ILE A 45 -9.44 4.02 -5.93
CA ILE A 45 -8.14 3.35 -5.96
C ILE A 45 -8.31 1.95 -6.58
N GLY A 46 -9.36 1.24 -6.17
CA GLY A 46 -9.72 -0.09 -6.67
C GLY A 46 -8.88 -1.19 -6.02
N PRO A 47 -8.88 -2.41 -6.59
CA PRO A 47 -8.17 -3.54 -6.00
C PRO A 47 -6.66 -3.30 -6.00
N VAL A 48 -6.02 -3.69 -4.89
CA VAL A 48 -4.57 -3.59 -4.65
C VAL A 48 -4.02 -5.00 -4.44
N ASP A 49 -2.88 -5.32 -5.07
CA ASP A 49 -2.23 -6.62 -4.92
C ASP A 49 -1.25 -6.66 -3.73
N LEU A 50 -0.68 -5.51 -3.38
CA LEU A 50 0.30 -5.36 -2.30
C LEU A 50 0.30 -3.92 -1.79
N ILE A 51 0.37 -3.77 -0.47
CA ILE A 51 0.60 -2.49 0.18
C ILE A 51 2.07 -2.43 0.61
N VAL A 52 2.72 -1.30 0.33
CA VAL A 52 4.07 -0.99 0.78
C VAL A 52 4.00 0.19 1.74
N GLY A 53 4.28 -0.05 3.01
CA GLY A 53 4.47 1.01 4.01
C GLY A 53 5.94 1.42 4.10
N ALA A 54 6.22 2.71 4.22
CA ALA A 54 7.56 3.22 4.46
C ALA A 54 7.53 4.43 5.39
N GLY A 55 8.68 4.75 5.98
CA GLY A 55 8.79 5.85 6.94
C GLY A 55 8.17 5.51 8.29
N ASP A 56 8.02 6.52 9.13
CA ASP A 56 7.65 6.38 10.54
C ASP A 56 6.12 6.28 10.76
N LEU A 57 5.46 5.42 9.98
CA LEU A 57 4.01 5.24 10.01
C LEU A 57 3.59 4.25 11.09
N GLU A 58 2.76 4.66 12.04
CA GLU A 58 2.32 3.80 13.15
C GLU A 58 1.71 2.45 12.71
N PRO A 59 1.94 1.35 13.47
CA PRO A 59 1.44 0.01 13.11
C PRO A 59 -0.08 -0.07 12.97
N ASP A 60 -0.82 0.71 13.76
CA ASP A 60 -2.28 0.73 13.73
C ASP A 60 -2.80 1.33 12.41
N TYR A 61 -2.15 2.39 11.91
CA TYR A 61 -2.47 2.95 10.60
C TYR A 61 -2.18 1.95 9.48
N LEU A 62 -1.01 1.31 9.52
CA LEU A 62 -0.65 0.29 8.53
C LEU A 62 -1.60 -0.91 8.54
N SER A 63 -2.03 -1.34 9.72
CA SER A 63 -3.01 -2.42 9.90
C SER A 63 -4.37 -2.01 9.34
N PHE A 64 -4.83 -0.79 9.62
CA PHE A 64 -6.04 -0.24 9.02
C PHE A 64 -5.98 -0.26 7.48
N VAL A 65 -4.88 0.19 6.87
CA VAL A 65 -4.74 0.19 5.41
C VAL A 65 -4.76 -1.24 4.84
N ALA A 66 -4.11 -2.18 5.51
CA ALA A 66 -4.12 -3.61 5.13
C ALA A 66 -5.56 -4.18 5.12
N ASP A 67 -6.31 -3.91 6.19
CA ASP A 67 -7.70 -4.35 6.32
C ASP A 67 -8.61 -3.65 5.30
N ALA A 68 -8.42 -2.35 5.10
CA ALA A 68 -9.25 -1.53 4.22
C ALA A 68 -9.17 -1.95 2.74
N PHE A 69 -8.06 -2.53 2.31
CA PHE A 69 -7.85 -2.99 0.93
C PHE A 69 -7.79 -4.51 0.78
N HIS A 70 -7.85 -5.26 1.89
CA HIS A 70 -7.71 -6.73 1.92
C HIS A 70 -6.49 -7.23 1.15
N ALA A 71 -5.36 -6.54 1.32
CA ALA A 71 -4.12 -6.81 0.60
C ALA A 71 -2.96 -7.07 1.58
N PRO A 72 -1.98 -7.92 1.22
CA PRO A 72 -0.82 -8.12 2.05
C PRO A 72 -0.05 -6.79 2.23
N LEU A 73 0.46 -6.58 3.44
CA LEU A 73 1.31 -5.45 3.78
C LEU A 73 2.78 -5.89 3.83
N ARG A 74 3.66 -5.08 3.27
CA ARG A 74 5.10 -5.10 3.52
C ARG A 74 5.50 -3.72 3.97
N TYR A 75 6.22 -3.62 5.08
CA TYR A 75 6.65 -2.33 5.60
C TYR A 75 8.18 -2.28 5.66
N ILE A 76 8.71 -1.09 5.40
CA ILE A 76 10.11 -0.75 5.60
C ILE A 76 10.16 0.06 6.88
N ARG A 77 10.83 -0.49 7.89
CA ARG A 77 10.95 0.13 9.21
C ARG A 77 11.69 1.47 9.10
N GLY A 78 11.05 2.54 9.53
CA GLY A 78 11.63 3.87 9.69
C GLY A 78 12.61 3.95 10.87
N ASN A 79 13.33 5.06 10.96
CA ASN A 79 14.31 5.27 12.04
C ASN A 79 13.66 5.68 13.37
N HIS A 80 12.38 6.07 13.37
CA HIS A 80 11.59 6.36 14.58
C HIS A 80 10.64 5.21 14.96
N ASP A 81 10.59 4.13 14.19
CA ASP A 81 9.82 2.92 14.51
C ASP A 81 10.47 2.12 15.65
N VAL A 82 10.45 2.69 16.85
CA VAL A 82 11.05 2.14 18.06
C VAL A 82 9.98 1.75 19.08
N GLY A 83 10.31 0.80 19.95
CA GLY A 83 9.45 0.39 21.06
C GLY A 83 8.58 -0.84 20.77
N PRO A 84 7.72 -1.23 21.74
CA PRO A 84 7.05 -2.53 21.77
C PRO A 84 5.96 -2.70 20.70
N ALA A 85 5.46 -1.62 20.12
CA ALA A 85 4.55 -1.69 18.99
C ALA A 85 5.24 -2.20 17.70
N TRP A 86 6.58 -2.16 17.68
CA TRP A 86 7.44 -2.51 16.55
C TRP A 86 8.43 -3.65 16.83
N SER A 87 8.27 -4.34 17.97
CA SER A 87 9.15 -5.43 18.43
C SER A 87 8.66 -6.80 17.99
#